data_AF-A0A8X6ENT1-F1
#
_entry.id   AF-A0A8X6ENT1-F1
#
_cell.length_a   1.000
_cell.length_b   1.000
_cell.length_c   1.000
_cell.angle_alpha   90.00
_cell.angle_beta   90.00
_cell.angle_gamma   90.00
#
_symmetry.space_group_name_H-M   'P 1'
#
loop_
_entity.id
_entity.type
_entity.pdbx_description
1 polymer ?
#
loop_
_entity_poly.entity_id
_entity_poly.type
_entity_poly.pdbx_seq_one_letter_code
_entity_poly.pdbx_strand_id
1 'polypeptide(L)' 'MHNEILSEAQAALGLNKQDMARALGVHYNTYGKWSRGEQNPPAAVYTAINMLLFLKEKQLVAEWLYRNESFKQIR' A
#
# COMPACT_ATOMS: atom_id res chain seq x y z
N MET A 1 1.66 -18.85 4.99
CA MET A 1 2.78 -18.01 5.44
C MET A 1 2.36 -16.57 5.22
N HIS A 2 2.43 -15.70 6.22
CA HIS A 2 2.07 -14.28 6.04
C HIS A 2 3.19 -13.58 5.25
N ASN A 3 2.85 -12.62 4.39
CA ASN A 3 3.88 -11.84 3.70
C ASN A 3 4.27 -10.65 4.60
N GLU A 4 5.31 -10.87 5.42
CA GLU A 4 5.74 -9.95 6.46
C GLU A 4 6.11 -8.57 5.90
N ILE A 5 6.75 -8.52 4.74
CA ILE A 5 7.14 -7.26 4.07
C ILE A 5 5.93 -6.35 3.82
N LEU A 6 4.81 -6.90 3.33
CA LEU A 6 3.61 -6.12 3.04
C LEU A 6 2.97 -5.59 4.33
N SER A 7 2.91 -6.44 5.36
CA SER A 7 2.28 -6.10 6.63
C SER A 7 3.10 -5.10 7.44
N GLU A 8 4.43 -5.21 7.42
CA GLU A 8 5.36 -4.25 8.01
C GLU A 8 5.27 -2.90 7.29
N ALA A 9 5.30 -2.88 5.95
CA ALA A 9 5.15 -1.66 5.18
C ALA A 9 3.80 -0.98 5.45
N GLN A 10 2.71 -1.75 5.49
CA GLN A 10 1.38 -1.22 5.80
C GLN A 10 1.36 -0.56 7.19
N ALA A 11 1.86 -1.25 8.22
CA ALA A 11 1.94 -0.72 9.58
C ALA A 11 2.85 0.51 9.64
N ALA A 12 4.01 0.44 8.98
CA ALA A 12 4.94 1.55 8.86
C ALA A 12 4.32 2.75 8.16
N LEU A 13 3.38 2.57 7.22
CA LEU A 13 2.67 3.67 6.57
C LEU A 13 1.45 4.18 7.38
N GLY A 14 1.00 3.41 8.37
CA GLY A 14 -0.22 3.72 9.14
C GLY A 14 -1.52 3.53 8.35
N LEU A 15 -1.47 2.73 7.27
CA LEU A 15 -2.61 2.50 6.39
C LEU A 15 -3.41 1.27 6.84
N ASN A 16 -4.72 1.28 6.66
CA ASN A 16 -5.49 0.04 6.71
C ASN A 16 -5.30 -0.74 5.39
N LYS A 17 -5.78 -1.99 5.34
CA LYS A 17 -5.63 -2.86 4.15
C LYS A 17 -6.30 -2.29 2.90
N GLN A 18 -7.40 -1.54 3.05
CA GLN A 18 -8.11 -0.94 1.93
C GLN A 18 -7.34 0.25 1.37
N ASP A 19 -6.80 1.10 2.24
CA ASP A 19 -5.98 2.25 1.85
C ASP A 19 -4.66 1.79 1.23
N MET A 20 -4.03 0.74 1.77
CA MET A 20 -2.82 0.16 1.18
C MET A 20 -3.09 -0.40 -0.22
N ALA A 21 -4.22 -1.10 -0.42
CA ALA A 21 -4.62 -1.58 -1.74
C ALA A 21 -4.84 -0.42 -2.73
N ARG A 22 -5.50 0.67 -2.30
CA ARG A 22 -5.66 1.88 -3.12
C ARG A 22 -4.32 2.55 -3.43
N ALA A 23 -3.42 2.67 -2.46
CA ALA A 23 -2.08 3.23 -2.62
C ALA A 23 -1.24 2.45 -3.65
N LEU A 24 -1.41 1.13 -3.69
CA LEU A 24 -0.77 0.24 -4.65
C LEU A 24 -1.53 0.12 -5.98
N GLY A 25 -2.70 0.77 -6.13
CA GLY A 25 -3.52 0.72 -7.34
C GLY A 25 -4.13 -0.66 -7.62
N VAL A 26 -4.38 -1.47 -6.59
CA VAL A 26 -4.93 -2.83 -6.73
C VAL A 26 -6.23 -3.02 -5.96
N HIS A 27 -6.99 -4.05 -6.32
CA HIS A 27 -8.21 -4.40 -5.61
C HIS A 27 -7.90 -4.94 -4.20
N TYR A 28 -8.78 -4.65 -3.23
CA TYR A 28 -8.65 -5.10 -1.83
C TYR A 28 -8.39 -6.61 -1.70
N ASN A 29 -9.14 -7.42 -2.45
CA ASN A 29 -8.96 -8.89 -2.43
C ASN A 29 -7.60 -9.32 -2.95
N THR A 30 -7.04 -8.61 -3.94
CA THR A 30 -5.71 -8.90 -4.49
C THR A 30 -4.64 -8.66 -3.42
N TYR A 31 -4.70 -7.49 -2.77
CA TYR A 31 -3.81 -7.19 -1.64
C TYR A 31 -3.98 -8.19 -0.49
N GLY A 32 -5.23 -8.59 -0.19
CA GLY A 32 -5.53 -9.57 0.85
C GLY A 32 -4.88 -10.93 0.60
N LYS A 33 -4.91 -11.44 -0.64
CA LYS A 33 -4.23 -12.70 -1.03
C LYS A 33 -2.72 -12.59 -0.85
N TRP A 34 -2.13 -11.45 -1.21
CA TRP A 34 -0.70 -11.20 -1.04
C TRP A 34 -0.28 -11.13 0.42
N SER A 35 -0.99 -10.34 1.25
CA SER A 35 -0.71 -10.21 2.68
C SER A 35 -0.79 -11.56 3.41
N ARG A 36 -1.74 -12.44 3.04
CA ARG A 36 -1.84 -13.80 3.60
C ARG A 36 -0.87 -14.82 3.00
N GLY A 37 -0.08 -14.41 1.99
CA GLY A 37 0.85 -15.27 1.25
C GLY A 37 0.18 -16.38 0.44
N GLU A 38 -1.09 -16.21 0.07
CA GLU A 38 -1.80 -17.10 -0.86
C GLU A 38 -1.31 -16.89 -2.30
N GLN A 39 -0.80 -15.69 -2.59
CA GLN A 39 -0.21 -15.33 -3.88
C GLN A 39 1.01 -14.43 -3.65
N ASN A 40 1.96 -14.48 -4.58
CA ASN A 40 3.12 -13.59 -4.55
C ASN A 40 2.81 -12.29 -5.31
N PRO A 41 3.13 -11.13 -4.73
CA PRO A 41 3.09 -9.87 -5.46
C PRO A 41 4.12 -9.86 -6.61
N PRO A 42 3.83 -9.18 -7.73
CA PRO A 42 4.85 -8.88 -8.72
C PRO A 42 5.94 -7.96 -8.13
N ALA A 43 7.16 -8.03 -8.69
CA ALA A 43 8.30 -7.22 -8.25
C ALA A 43 8.00 -5.71 -8.17
N ALA A 44 7.18 -5.20 -9.10
CA ALA A 44 6.76 -3.80 -9.14
C ALA A 44 6.05 -3.33 -7.85
N VAL A 45 5.37 -4.24 -7.13
CA VAL A 45 4.71 -3.92 -5.86
C VAL A 45 5.72 -3.56 -4.79
N TYR A 46 6.85 -4.27 -4.72
CA TYR A 46 7.91 -3.96 -3.77
C TYR A 46 8.58 -2.61 -4.08
N THR A 47 8.76 -2.28 -5.36
CA THR A 47 9.21 -0.94 -5.78
C THR A 47 8.24 0.15 -5.34
N ALA A 48 6.93 -0.06 -5.52
CA ALA A 48 5.91 0.88 -5.08
C ALA A 48 5.91 1.06 -3.55
N ILE A 49 6.06 -0.04 -2.78
CA ILE A 49 6.22 0.01 -1.32
C ILE A 49 7.43 0.86 -0.92
N ASN A 50 8.59 0.63 -1.54
CA ASN A 50 9.80 1.40 -1.24
C ASN A 50 9.61 2.90 -1.53
N MET A 51 8.92 3.24 -2.62
CA MET A 51 8.57 4.63 -2.93
C MET A 51 7.65 5.24 -1.86
N LEU A 52 6.61 4.52 -1.43
CA LEU A 52 5.69 4.99 -0.38
C LEU A 52 6.42 5.21 0.95
N LEU A 53 7.32 4.30 1.33
CA LEU A 53 8.13 4.42 2.55
C LEU A 53 9.09 5.62 2.47
N PHE A 54 9.73 5.82 1.32
CA PHE A 54 10.56 7.00 1.07
C PHE A 54 9.73 8.30 1.19
N LEU A 55 8.54 8.36 0.59
CA LEU A 55 7.66 9.52 0.71
C LEU A 55 7.21 9.74 2.15
N LYS A 56 6.98 8.69 2.93
CA LYS A 56 6.68 8.81 4.36
C LYS A 56 7.84 9.42 5.12
N GLU A 57 9.07 8.98 4.88
CA GLU A 57 10.27 9.57 5.49
C GLU A 57 10.39 11.06 5.19
N LYS A 58 10.06 11.47 3.95
CA LYS A 58 10.04 12.87 3.54
C LYS A 58 8.78 13.64 3.98
N GLN A 59 7.87 13.01 4.71
CA GLN A 59 6.59 13.58 5.15
C GLN A 59 5.68 14.03 3.98
N LEU A 60 5.83 13.41 2.81
CA LEU A 60 5.08 13.71 1.58
C LEU A 60 4.01 12.67 1.25
N VAL A 61 3.90 11.59 2.02
CA VAL A 61 2.98 10.48 1.71
C VAL A 61 1.52 10.92 1.66
N ALA A 62 1.08 11.81 2.56
CA ALA A 62 -0.28 12.32 2.56
C ALA A 62 -0.55 13.14 1.29
N GLU A 63 0.31 14.10 0.97
CA GLU A 63 0.19 14.90 -0.24
C GLU A 63 0.11 14.01 -1.50
N TRP A 64 0.97 13.00 -1.58
CA TRP A 64 1.00 12.09 -2.71
C TRP A 64 -0.27 11.23 -2.83
N LEU A 65 -0.75 10.66 -1.72
CA LEU A 65 -1.97 9.83 -1.70
C LEU A 65 -3.20 10.63 -2.10
N TYR A 66 -3.35 11.86 -1.60
CA TYR A 66 -4.51 12.72 -1.86
C TYR A 66 -4.42 13.54 -3.14
N ARG A 67 -3.25 13.58 -3.80
CA ARG A 67 -3.08 14.20 -5.12
C ARG A 67 -3.85 13.44 -6.21
N ASN A 68 -4.02 12.14 -6.05
CA ASN A 68 -4.79 11.32 -6.99
C ASN A 68 -6.27 11.24 -6.54
N GLU A 69 -7.19 11.51 -7.47
CA GLU A 69 -8.65 11.42 -7.28
C GLU A 69 -9.12 10.07 -6.67
N SER A 70 -8.27 9.04 -6.69
CA SER A 70 -8.46 7.72 -6.09
C SER A 70 -8.64 7.72 -4.56
N PHE A 71 -8.20 8.77 -3.87
CA PHE A 71 -8.42 8.96 -2.42
C PHE A 71 -9.41 10.09 -2.11
N LYS A 72 -10.04 10.73 -3.11
CA LYS A 72 -11.09 11.70 -2.82
C LYS A 72 -12.24 11.03 -2.08
N GLN A 73 -12.51 11.61 -0.92
CA GLN A 73 -13.51 11.23 0.06
C GLN A 73 -14.83 10.87 -0.61
N ILE A 74 -15.25 9.61 -0.47
CA ILE A 74 -16.69 9.29 -0.50
C ILE A 74 -17.26 10.10 0.67
N ARG A 75 -18.11 11.08 0.34
CA ARG A 75 -18.84 11.91 1.31
C ARG A 75 -19.64 11.04 2.27
#